data_AF-A0A2T5JH86-F1
#
_entry.id   AF-A0A2T5JH86-F1
#
_cell.length_a   1.000
_cell.length_b   1.000
_cell.length_c   1.000
_cell.angle_alpha   90.00
_cell.angle_beta   90.00
_cell.angle_gamma   90.00
#
_symmetry.space_group_name_H-M   'P 1'
#
loop_
_entity.id
_entity.type
_entity.pdbx_description
1 polymer ?
#
loop_
_entity_poly.entity_id
_entity_poly.type
_entity_poly.pdbx_seq_one_letter_code
_entity_poly.pdbx_strand_id
1 'polypeptide(L)'
;MTDTLKSRLEIIDADCESAMRIELDELYDNAYYDGTKFHLPSPQAAEAIWLNLIARKEREFIQELTPALKSQPTILSKNDASTIEDMVNTLFADDRYLERMRDFYQEVTRKALIYESSLDMDAKRLELLDSTYRMGAANALRKARRNVLAELEPYTQLDAPEDTGFFSQWRHYSNLSPLRSITTVVLLSLTSYLIAAIITSETFQGLLERFGWSAGTGL
;
A
#
# COMPACT_ATOMS: atom_id res chain seq x y z
N MET A 1 12.24 5.09 24.45
CA MET A 1 12.04 3.69 23.98
C MET A 1 11.63 3.69 22.52
N THR A 2 10.61 4.46 22.15
CA THR A 2 10.23 4.73 20.75
C THR A 2 11.43 5.22 19.94
N ASP A 3 12.27 6.09 20.50
CA ASP A 3 13.52 6.54 19.84
C ASP A 3 14.54 5.41 19.61
N THR A 4 14.62 4.45 20.54
CA THR A 4 15.53 3.31 20.43
C THR A 4 15.05 2.34 19.35
N LEU A 5 13.75 2.05 19.32
CA LEU A 5 13.13 1.22 18.28
C LEU A 5 13.24 1.90 16.91
N LYS A 6 12.97 3.21 16.84
CA LYS A 6 13.15 4.03 15.65
C LYS A 6 14.57 3.92 15.11
N SER A 7 15.57 4.17 15.94
CA SER A 7 16.97 4.07 15.55
C SER A 7 17.34 2.68 15.04
N ARG A 8 16.80 1.61 15.65
CA ARG A 8 17.03 0.25 15.16
C ARG A 8 16.40 -0.01 13.79
N LEU A 9 15.18 0.46 13.56
CA LEU A 9 14.50 0.33 12.27
C LEU A 9 15.20 1.14 11.17
N GLU A 10 15.77 2.30 11.51
CA GLU A 10 16.62 3.09 10.60
C GLU A 10 17.94 2.37 10.28
N ILE A 11 18.57 1.71 11.25
CA ILE A 11 19.77 0.89 11.02
C ILE A 11 19.44 -0.28 10.09
N ILE A 12 18.34 -0.99 10.34
CA ILE A 12 17.89 -2.09 9.47
C ILE A 12 17.62 -1.59 8.04
N ASP A 13 16.99 -0.42 7.89
CA ASP A 13 16.81 0.22 6.57
C ASP A 13 18.15 0.45 5.88
N ALA A 14 19.10 1.10 6.56
CA ALA A 14 20.41 1.40 6.00
C ALA A 14 21.19 0.13 5.61
N ASP A 15 21.15 -0.91 6.44
CA ASP A 15 21.81 -2.19 6.18
C ASP A 15 21.20 -2.89 4.96
N CYS A 16 19.87 -2.94 4.87
CA CYS A 16 19.16 -3.51 3.73
C CYS A 16 19.47 -2.74 2.43
N GLU A 17 19.41 -1.41 2.47
CA GLU A 17 19.70 -0.53 1.33
C GLU A 17 21.17 -0.64 0.88
N SER A 18 22.10 -0.77 1.82
CA SER A 18 23.53 -0.95 1.50
C SER A 18 23.80 -2.27 0.79
N ALA A 19 23.17 -3.35 1.24
CA ALA A 19 23.30 -4.68 0.63
C ALA A 19 22.71 -4.69 -0.79
N MET A 20 21.53 -4.10 -0.97
CA MET A 20 20.93 -3.95 -2.30
C MET A 20 21.81 -3.14 -3.24
N ARG A 21 22.43 -2.04 -2.76
CA ARG A 21 23.33 -1.23 -3.58
C ARG A 21 24.52 -2.06 -4.08
N ILE A 22 25.12 -2.88 -3.22
CA ILE A 22 26.23 -3.78 -3.61
C ILE A 22 25.78 -4.75 -4.71
N GLU A 23 24.60 -5.36 -4.58
CA GLU A 23 24.06 -6.28 -5.59
C GLU A 23 23.75 -5.57 -6.92
N LEU A 24 23.22 -4.34 -6.88
CA LEU A 24 22.98 -3.54 -8.09
C LEU A 24 24.28 -3.11 -8.77
N ASP A 25 25.29 -2.70 -8.00
CA ASP A 25 26.60 -2.32 -8.52
C ASP A 25 27.26 -3.53 -9.20
N GLU A 26 27.20 -4.70 -8.57
CA GLU A 26 27.68 -5.95 -9.17
C GLU A 26 26.93 -6.29 -10.47
N LEU A 27 25.59 -6.15 -10.48
CA LEU A 27 24.79 -6.37 -11.67
C LEU A 27 25.15 -5.39 -12.80
N TYR A 28 25.46 -4.14 -12.46
CA TYR A 28 25.88 -3.10 -13.41
C TYR A 28 27.29 -3.33 -13.96
N ASP A 29 28.21 -3.79 -13.12
CA ASP A 29 29.61 -4.07 -13.49
C ASP A 29 29.73 -5.34 -14.33
N ASN A 30 28.83 -6.31 -14.12
CA ASN A 30 28.69 -7.49 -14.96
C ASN A 30 28.14 -7.17 -16.37
N ALA A 31 27.73 -5.93 -16.66
CA ALA A 31 27.41 -5.51 -18.02
C ALA A 31 28.70 -5.30 -18.82
N TYR A 32 28.92 -6.09 -19.86
CA TYR A 32 30.18 -6.11 -20.61
C TYR A 32 29.97 -6.06 -22.13
N TYR A 33 31.00 -5.57 -22.83
CA TYR A 33 31.10 -5.62 -24.28
C TYR A 33 32.04 -6.77 -24.68
N ASP A 34 31.58 -7.68 -25.53
CA ASP A 34 32.39 -8.85 -25.96
C ASP A 34 33.19 -8.61 -27.25
N GLY A 35 33.20 -7.37 -27.76
CA GLY A 35 33.80 -7.04 -29.06
C GLY A 35 32.81 -7.04 -30.23
N THR A 36 31.62 -7.61 -30.04
CA THR A 36 30.56 -7.68 -31.05
C THR A 36 29.23 -7.11 -30.57
N LYS A 37 28.90 -7.29 -29.28
CA LYS A 37 27.64 -6.86 -28.69
C LYS A 37 27.83 -6.42 -27.25
N PHE A 38 27.02 -5.44 -26.82
CA PHE A 38 26.93 -5.09 -25.41
C PHE A 38 25.89 -5.98 -24.71
N HIS A 39 26.31 -6.68 -23.66
CA HIS A 39 25.45 -7.53 -22.85
C HIS A 39 24.87 -6.74 -21.69
N LEU A 40 23.58 -6.40 -21.82
CA LEU A 40 22.81 -5.73 -20.78
C LEU A 40 22.49 -6.70 -19.63
N PRO A 41 22.45 -6.21 -18.38
CA PRO A 41 21.93 -6.99 -17.28
C PRO A 41 20.46 -7.36 -17.52
N SER A 42 20.08 -8.56 -17.08
CA SER A 42 18.70 -9.03 -17.19
C SER A 42 17.77 -8.12 -16.37
N PRO A 43 16.67 -7.62 -16.95
CA PRO A 43 15.68 -6.85 -16.18
C PRO A 43 15.05 -7.65 -15.04
N GLN A 44 14.90 -8.97 -15.20
CA GLN A 44 14.43 -9.86 -14.14
C GLN A 44 15.42 -9.96 -12.98
N ALA A 45 16.72 -9.93 -13.26
CA ALA A 45 17.75 -9.91 -12.22
C ALA A 45 17.70 -8.60 -11.42
N ALA A 46 17.55 -7.46 -12.10
CA ALA A 46 17.39 -6.16 -11.44
C ALA A 46 16.10 -6.11 -10.58
N GLU A 47 14.98 -6.58 -11.12
CA GLU A 47 13.72 -6.68 -10.37
C GLU A 47 13.87 -7.57 -9.12
N ALA A 48 14.51 -8.74 -9.26
CA ALA A 48 14.70 -9.66 -8.15
C ALA A 48 15.46 -9.00 -6.98
N ILE A 49 16.47 -8.19 -7.27
CA ILE A 49 17.22 -7.43 -6.24
C ILE A 49 16.27 -6.47 -5.48
N TRP A 50 15.42 -5.72 -6.19
CA TRP A 50 14.45 -4.83 -5.55
C TRP A 50 13.41 -5.57 -4.72
N LEU A 51 12.88 -6.69 -5.23
CA LEU A 51 11.91 -7.52 -4.50
C LEU A 51 12.55 -8.17 -3.27
N ASN A 52 13.81 -8.61 -3.38
CA ASN A 52 14.58 -9.15 -2.26
C ASN A 52 14.82 -8.10 -1.18
N LEU A 53 15.15 -6.86 -1.57
CA LEU A 53 15.26 -5.74 -0.64
C LEU A 53 13.97 -5.54 0.16
N ILE A 54 12.83 -5.46 -0.53
CA ILE A 54 11.52 -5.23 0.11
C ILE A 54 11.19 -6.39 1.06
N ALA A 55 11.35 -7.63 0.62
CA ALA A 55 11.06 -8.82 1.41
C ALA A 55 12.01 -8.97 2.62
N ARG A 56 13.29 -8.66 2.45
CA ARG A 56 14.28 -8.66 3.53
C ARG A 56 13.93 -7.61 4.58
N LYS A 57 13.65 -6.38 4.14
CA LYS A 57 13.27 -5.28 5.02
C LYS A 57 11.98 -5.57 5.79
N GLU A 58 10.96 -6.09 5.11
CA GLU A 58 9.71 -6.56 5.75
C GLU A 58 10.01 -7.54 6.89
N ARG A 59 10.78 -8.60 6.60
CA ARG A 59 11.12 -9.63 7.58
C ARG A 59 11.90 -9.07 8.76
N GLU A 60 12.92 -8.26 8.52
CA GLU A 60 13.77 -7.71 9.59
C GLU A 60 13.00 -6.68 10.44
N PHE A 61 12.12 -5.89 9.83
CA PHE A 61 11.23 -4.97 10.56
C PHE A 61 10.28 -5.73 11.48
N ILE A 62 9.63 -6.78 10.99
CA ILE A 62 8.75 -7.63 11.81
C ILE A 62 9.55 -8.28 12.94
N GLN A 63 10.74 -8.81 12.65
CA GLN A 63 11.61 -9.44 13.66
C GLN A 63 12.03 -8.49 14.76
N GLU A 64 12.20 -7.20 14.48
CA GLU A 64 12.53 -6.19 15.49
C GLU A 64 11.29 -5.66 16.23
N LEU A 65 10.18 -5.45 15.51
CA LEU A 65 8.93 -4.93 16.07
C LEU A 65 8.25 -5.93 17.00
N THR A 66 8.05 -7.17 16.58
CA THR A 66 7.29 -8.16 17.37
C THR A 66 7.83 -8.34 18.80
N PRO A 67 9.14 -8.53 19.05
CA PRO A 67 9.65 -8.65 20.43
C PRO A 67 9.61 -7.32 21.18
N ALA A 68 9.87 -6.19 20.51
CA ALA A 68 9.80 -4.88 21.14
C ALA A 68 8.38 -4.59 21.67
N LEU A 69 7.36 -4.92 20.87
CA LEU A 69 5.95 -4.78 21.24
C LEU A 69 5.52 -5.78 22.33
N LYS A 70 5.92 -7.06 22.23
CA LYS A 70 5.61 -8.08 23.24
C LYS A 70 6.24 -7.79 24.60
N SER A 71 7.38 -7.11 24.62
CA SER A 71 8.08 -6.75 25.86
C SER A 71 7.39 -5.62 26.63
N GLN A 72 6.43 -4.92 26.03
CA GLN A 72 5.68 -3.87 26.69
C GLN A 72 4.52 -4.45 27.51
N PRO A 73 4.46 -4.18 28.82
CA PRO A 73 3.33 -4.58 29.66
C PRO A 73 2.08 -3.70 29.46
N THR A 74 2.16 -2.67 28.61
CA THR A 74 1.11 -1.66 28.41
C THR A 74 0.95 -1.37 26.91
N ILE A 75 -0.28 -1.12 26.49
CA ILE A 75 -0.66 -0.69 25.13
C ILE A 75 0.15 0.56 24.75
N LEU A 76 0.60 0.63 23.50
CA LEU A 76 1.33 1.79 22.96
C LEU A 76 0.48 3.06 23.10
N SER A 77 1.12 4.17 23.42
CA SER A 77 0.45 5.46 23.35
C SER A 77 0.10 5.77 21.89
N LYS A 78 -0.99 6.51 21.66
CA LYS A 78 -1.43 6.93 20.32
C LYS A 78 -0.32 7.67 19.56
N ASN A 79 0.45 8.50 20.27
CA ASN A 79 1.57 9.24 19.68
C ASN A 79 2.72 8.32 19.27
N ASP A 80 3.08 7.34 20.11
CA ASP A 80 4.15 6.39 19.78
C ASP A 80 3.77 5.50 18.60
N ALA A 81 2.52 5.03 18.57
CA ALA A 81 1.97 4.25 17.47
C ALA A 81 1.98 5.03 16.14
N SER A 82 1.45 6.27 16.15
CA SER A 82 1.47 7.15 14.98
C SER A 82 2.88 7.43 14.50
N THR A 83 3.84 7.59 15.42
CA THR A 83 5.24 7.83 15.05
C THR A 83 5.87 6.62 14.34
N ILE A 84 5.60 5.41 14.83
CA ILE A 84 6.09 4.19 14.18
C ILE A 84 5.39 3.97 12.84
N GLU A 85 4.08 4.22 12.77
CA GLU A 85 3.31 4.14 11.52
C GLU A 85 3.83 5.10 10.45
N ASP A 86 4.04 6.38 10.79
CA ASP A 86 4.57 7.39 9.88
C ASP A 86 5.97 7.02 9.38
N MET A 87 6.81 6.47 10.26
CA MET A 87 8.11 5.97 9.87
C MET A 87 8.00 4.79 8.90
N VAL A 88 7.17 3.79 9.18
CA VAL A 88 6.97 2.65 8.26
C VAL A 88 6.43 3.15 6.91
N ASN A 89 5.48 4.08 6.92
CA ASN A 89 4.94 4.69 5.71
C ASN A 89 6.03 5.39 4.89
N THR A 90 6.91 6.14 5.55
CA THR A 90 8.05 6.84 4.93
C THR A 90 9.12 5.87 4.42
N LEU A 91 9.41 4.81 5.17
CA LEU A 91 10.44 3.85 4.83
C LEU A 91 10.02 2.91 3.70
N PHE A 92 8.72 2.66 3.53
CA PHE A 92 8.16 1.86 2.43
C PHE A 92 7.43 2.71 1.39
N ALA A 93 7.78 3.99 1.28
CA ALA A 93 7.14 4.90 0.33
C ALA A 93 7.53 4.53 -1.13
N ASP A 94 6.53 4.44 -2.02
CA ASP A 94 6.72 3.97 -3.39
C ASP A 94 7.74 4.83 -4.17
N ASP A 95 7.71 6.14 -3.97
CA ASP A 95 8.60 7.12 -4.60
C ASP A 95 10.09 6.84 -4.33
N ARG A 96 10.44 6.42 -3.11
CA ARG A 96 11.81 6.05 -2.74
C ARG A 96 12.38 4.89 -3.55
N TYR A 97 11.54 4.04 -4.13
CA TYR A 97 12.00 2.82 -4.83
C TYR A 97 11.79 2.92 -6.33
N LEU A 98 10.62 3.37 -6.76
CA LEU A 98 10.22 3.36 -8.16
C LEU A 98 11.07 4.32 -9.02
N GLU A 99 11.48 5.47 -8.47
CA GLU A 99 12.35 6.41 -9.18
C GLU A 99 13.76 5.83 -9.37
N ARG A 100 14.35 5.25 -8.32
CA ARG A 100 15.68 4.64 -8.39
C ARG A 100 15.73 3.46 -9.36
N MET A 101 14.66 2.68 -9.43
CA MET A 101 14.56 1.58 -10.40
C MET A 101 14.55 2.10 -11.85
N ARG A 102 13.81 3.19 -12.12
CA ARG A 102 13.80 3.84 -13.44
C ARG A 102 15.19 4.38 -13.79
N ASP A 103 15.84 5.05 -12.84
CA ASP A 103 17.16 5.65 -13.06
C ASP A 103 18.22 4.58 -13.36
N PHE A 104 18.16 3.41 -12.69
CA PHE A 104 19.02 2.27 -13.00
C PHE A 104 18.87 1.81 -14.46
N TYR A 105 17.64 1.61 -14.95
CA TYR A 105 17.43 1.18 -16.33
C TYR A 105 17.87 2.23 -17.35
N GLN A 106 17.69 3.51 -17.05
CA GLN A 106 18.20 4.60 -17.89
C GLN A 106 19.72 4.61 -17.96
N GLU A 107 20.40 4.42 -16.83
CA GLU A 107 21.87 4.41 -16.76
C GLU A 107 22.46 3.22 -17.52
N VAL A 108 21.89 2.04 -17.33
CA VAL A 108 22.27 0.81 -18.06
C VAL A 108 22.08 0.99 -19.57
N THR A 109 20.97 1.58 -19.99
CA THR A 109 20.70 1.86 -21.42
C THR A 109 21.69 2.87 -21.98
N ARG A 110 22.01 3.93 -21.22
CA ARG A 110 23.00 4.94 -21.63
C ARG A 110 24.38 4.32 -21.81
N LYS A 111 24.82 3.47 -20.88
CA LYS A 111 26.10 2.74 -20.98
C LYS A 111 26.15 1.87 -22.24
N ALA A 112 25.06 1.17 -22.56
CA ALA A 112 25.00 0.31 -23.73
C ALA A 112 25.10 1.10 -25.05
N LEU A 113 24.48 2.28 -25.15
CA LEU A 113 24.57 3.16 -26.32
C LEU A 113 25.97 3.68 -26.62
N ILE A 114 26.88 3.71 -25.63
CA ILE A 114 28.29 4.10 -25.83
C ILE A 114 29.02 3.05 -26.68
N TYR A 115 28.70 1.77 -26.49
CA TYR A 115 29.39 0.65 -27.16
C TYR A 115 28.65 0.17 -28.41
N GLU A 116 27.33 0.32 -28.45
CA GLU A 116 26.49 -0.11 -29.56
C GLU A 116 25.51 1.00 -29.93
N SER A 117 25.89 1.86 -30.89
CA SER A 117 25.07 2.99 -31.34
C SER A 117 23.75 2.57 -32.00
N SER A 118 23.64 1.30 -32.39
CA SER A 118 22.47 0.68 -33.01
C SER A 118 21.68 -0.19 -32.02
N LEU A 119 21.84 -0.01 -30.71
CA LEU A 119 21.11 -0.78 -29.71
C LEU A 119 19.59 -0.55 -29.89
N ASP A 120 18.94 -1.48 -30.58
CA ASP A 120 17.52 -1.41 -30.93
C ASP A 120 16.67 -1.90 -29.75
N MET A 121 16.70 -1.14 -28.66
CA MET A 121 15.71 -1.24 -27.60
C MET A 121 14.59 -0.28 -27.96
N ASP A 122 13.55 -0.80 -28.62
CA ASP A 122 12.32 -0.04 -28.87
C ASP A 122 11.88 0.63 -27.56
N ALA A 123 11.73 1.96 -27.59
CA ALA A 123 11.34 2.75 -26.43
C ALA A 123 10.06 2.19 -25.78
N LYS A 124 9.16 1.63 -26.60
CA LYS A 124 7.93 0.98 -26.14
C LYS A 124 8.18 -0.30 -25.33
N ARG A 125 9.23 -1.05 -25.66
CA ARG A 125 9.63 -2.27 -24.92
C ARG A 125 10.23 -1.91 -23.55
N LEU A 126 11.03 -0.84 -23.49
CA LEU A 126 11.56 -0.32 -22.23
C LEU A 126 10.43 0.19 -21.32
N GLU A 127 9.47 0.93 -21.87
CA GLU A 127 8.31 1.43 -21.14
C GLU A 127 7.42 0.29 -20.61
N LEU A 128 7.23 -0.78 -21.39
CA LEU A 128 6.45 -1.93 -20.96
C LEU A 128 7.15 -2.74 -19.84
N LEU A 129 8.48 -2.87 -19.92
CA LEU A 129 9.27 -3.50 -18.86
C LEU A 129 9.25 -2.65 -17.59
N ASP A 130 9.50 -1.33 -17.71
CA ASP A 130 9.43 -0.39 -16.59
C ASP A 130 8.07 -0.45 -15.89
N SER A 131 6.97 -0.37 -16.63
CA SER A 131 5.62 -0.40 -16.05
C SER A 131 5.30 -1.71 -15.33
N THR A 132 5.70 -2.86 -15.88
CA THR A 132 5.45 -4.18 -15.27
C THR A 132 6.23 -4.33 -13.96
N TYR A 133 7.50 -3.96 -13.96
CA TYR A 133 8.35 -4.10 -12.80
C TYR A 133 8.03 -3.09 -11.71
N ARG A 134 7.67 -1.86 -12.08
CA ARG A 134 7.15 -0.87 -11.14
C ARG A 134 5.85 -1.33 -10.49
N MET A 135 4.98 -2.01 -11.23
CA MET A 135 3.78 -2.62 -10.65
C MET A 135 4.12 -3.73 -9.64
N GLY A 136 5.09 -4.58 -9.97
CA GLY A 136 5.61 -5.62 -9.07
C GLY A 136 6.16 -5.04 -7.77
N ALA A 137 7.08 -4.08 -7.88
CA ALA A 137 7.68 -3.39 -6.74
C ALA A 137 6.65 -2.63 -5.89
N ALA A 138 5.74 -1.87 -6.52
CA ALA A 138 4.69 -1.14 -5.80
C ALA A 138 3.74 -2.09 -5.05
N ASN A 139 3.40 -3.24 -5.64
CA ASN A 139 2.58 -4.24 -4.96
C ASN A 139 3.32 -4.88 -3.79
N ALA A 140 4.61 -5.19 -3.96
CA ALA A 140 5.46 -5.71 -2.89
C ALA A 140 5.60 -4.71 -1.74
N LEU A 141 5.83 -3.42 -2.02
CA LEU A 141 5.90 -2.35 -1.02
C LEU A 141 4.58 -2.21 -0.26
N ARG A 142 3.45 -2.17 -0.98
CA ARG A 142 2.12 -2.09 -0.37
C ARG A 142 1.85 -3.28 0.55
N LYS A 143 2.24 -4.49 0.12
CA LYS A 143 2.11 -5.72 0.91
C LYS A 143 3.00 -5.65 2.15
N ALA A 144 4.28 -5.35 1.99
CA ALA A 144 5.24 -5.26 3.08
C ALA A 144 4.81 -4.24 4.13
N ARG A 145 4.42 -3.04 3.70
CA ARG A 145 3.87 -1.99 4.57
C ARG A 145 2.66 -2.49 5.36
N ARG A 146 1.70 -3.12 4.69
CA ARG A 146 0.51 -3.68 5.37
C ARG A 146 0.90 -4.72 6.41
N ASN A 147 1.83 -5.61 6.07
CA ASN A 147 2.27 -6.69 6.96
C ASN A 147 2.99 -6.13 8.19
N VAL A 148 3.88 -5.16 8.01
CA VAL A 148 4.58 -4.48 9.10
C VAL A 148 3.61 -3.72 9.99
N LEU A 149 2.66 -2.97 9.42
CA LEU A 149 1.67 -2.22 10.21
C LEU A 149 0.67 -3.14 10.94
N ALA A 150 0.35 -4.31 10.38
CA ALA A 150 -0.50 -5.30 11.05
C ALA A 150 0.11 -5.82 12.36
N GLU A 151 1.44 -5.78 12.52
CA GLU A 151 2.08 -6.11 13.79
C GLU A 151 1.82 -5.06 14.88
N LEU A 152 1.51 -3.82 14.52
CA LEU A 152 1.19 -2.73 15.46
C LEU A 152 -0.27 -2.79 15.93
N GLU A 153 -1.19 -3.25 15.07
CA GLU A 153 -2.65 -3.25 15.29
C GLU A 153 -3.07 -3.82 16.67
N PRO A 154 -2.52 -4.93 17.18
CA PRO A 154 -2.90 -5.47 18.49
C PRO A 154 -2.46 -4.61 19.68
N TYR A 155 -1.48 -3.74 19.48
CA TYR A 155 -0.84 -2.93 20.52
C TYR A 155 -1.25 -1.46 20.47
N THR A 156 -1.95 -1.06 19.42
CA THR A 156 -2.65 0.21 19.33
C THR A 156 -4.03 0.06 19.95
N GLN A 157 -4.35 0.90 20.95
CA GLN A 157 -5.76 1.16 21.27
C GLN A 157 -6.37 1.75 20.00
N LEU A 158 -7.09 0.93 19.23
CA LEU A 158 -8.13 1.44 18.36
C LEU A 158 -8.97 2.31 19.29
N ASP A 159 -9.06 3.61 19.01
CA ASP A 159 -10.04 4.49 19.62
C ASP A 159 -11.30 3.65 19.79
N ALA A 160 -11.79 3.49 21.03
CA ALA A 160 -13.10 2.90 21.23
C ALA A 160 -13.99 3.63 20.24
N PRO A 161 -14.50 2.95 19.20
CA PRO A 161 -15.23 3.67 18.19
C PRO A 161 -16.50 4.04 18.93
N GLU A 162 -16.65 5.33 19.18
CA GLU A 162 -17.96 5.93 19.30
C GLU A 162 -18.77 5.30 18.14
N ASP A 163 -19.65 4.37 18.52
CA ASP A 163 -20.52 3.54 17.66
C ASP A 163 -20.02 2.26 16.94
N THR A 164 -19.17 1.39 17.53
CA THR A 164 -19.18 -0.05 17.10
C THR A 164 -20.32 -0.88 17.70
N GLY A 165 -21.13 -0.32 18.60
CA GLY A 165 -22.27 -1.03 19.17
C GLY A 165 -23.17 -1.63 18.08
N PHE A 166 -23.43 -0.87 17.01
CA PHE A 166 -24.27 -1.33 15.91
C PHE A 166 -23.60 -2.43 15.06
N PHE A 167 -22.37 -2.21 14.59
CA PHE A 167 -21.70 -3.18 13.70
C PHE A 167 -21.33 -4.48 14.41
N SER A 168 -20.93 -4.42 15.67
CA SER A 168 -20.63 -5.62 16.46
C SER A 168 -21.90 -6.43 16.76
N GLN A 169 -22.99 -5.77 17.14
CA GLN A 169 -24.30 -6.41 17.31
C GLN A 169 -24.83 -6.98 16.00
N TRP A 170 -24.65 -6.27 14.88
CA TRP A 170 -25.08 -6.72 13.57
C TRP A 170 -24.29 -7.95 13.11
N ARG A 171 -22.97 -7.97 13.32
CA ARG A 171 -22.11 -9.13 13.00
C ARG A 171 -22.42 -10.35 13.88
N HIS A 172 -22.76 -10.12 15.15
CA HIS A 172 -23.19 -11.19 16.06
C HIS A 172 -24.56 -11.75 15.64
N TYR A 173 -25.51 -10.87 15.31
CA TYR A 173 -26.84 -11.24 14.82
C TYR A 173 -26.79 -11.99 13.47
N SER A 174 -25.93 -11.56 12.55
CA SER A 174 -25.77 -12.19 11.23
C SER A 174 -25.16 -13.59 11.32
N ASN A 175 -24.22 -13.80 12.25
CA ASN A 175 -23.58 -15.10 12.44
C ASN A 175 -24.50 -16.12 13.10
N LEU A 176 -25.38 -15.69 14.02
CA LEU A 176 -26.33 -16.59 14.69
C LEU A 176 -27.55 -16.94 13.81
N SER A 177 -27.89 -16.08 12.85
CA SER A 177 -29.13 -16.21 12.09
C SER A 177 -29.03 -15.57 10.68
N PRO A 178 -28.29 -16.21 9.76
CA PRO A 178 -28.01 -15.65 8.44
C PRO A 178 -29.27 -15.36 7.61
N LEU A 179 -30.28 -16.24 7.66
CA LEU A 179 -31.55 -16.04 6.95
C LEU A 179 -32.31 -14.79 7.45
N ARG A 180 -32.36 -14.54 8.76
CA ARG A 180 -33.02 -13.31 9.27
C ARG A 180 -32.25 -12.06 8.89
N SER A 181 -30.92 -12.11 8.87
CA SER A 181 -30.08 -10.97 8.47
C SER A 181 -30.36 -10.52 7.02
N ILE A 182 -30.46 -11.48 6.09
CA ILE A 182 -30.84 -11.23 4.70
C ILE A 182 -32.23 -10.62 4.64
N THR A 183 -33.19 -11.18 5.40
CA THR A 183 -34.57 -10.68 5.44
C THR A 183 -34.63 -9.24 5.94
N THR A 184 -33.87 -8.88 6.99
CA THR A 184 -33.80 -7.50 7.48
C THR A 184 -33.19 -6.53 6.47
N VAL A 185 -32.16 -6.93 5.74
CA VAL A 185 -31.56 -6.09 4.68
C VAL A 185 -32.57 -5.84 3.56
N VAL A 186 -33.26 -6.88 3.11
CA VAL A 186 -34.33 -6.75 2.10
C VAL A 186 -35.43 -5.84 2.60
N LEU A 187 -35.90 -6.00 3.85
CA LEU A 187 -36.95 -5.17 4.41
C LEU A 187 -36.55 -3.69 4.50
N LEU A 188 -35.32 -3.40 4.95
CA LEU A 188 -34.76 -2.05 5.03
C LEU A 188 -34.59 -1.40 3.66
N SER A 189 -34.19 -2.20 2.66
CA SER A 189 -34.11 -1.71 1.28
C SER A 189 -35.49 -1.37 0.72
N LEU A 190 -36.51 -2.19 1.04
CA LEU A 190 -37.88 -1.99 0.59
C LEU A 190 -38.52 -0.78 1.27
N THR A 191 -38.28 -0.59 2.57
CA THR A 191 -38.79 0.58 3.30
C THR A 191 -38.11 1.85 2.84
N SER A 192 -36.80 1.83 2.57
CA SER A 192 -36.08 2.98 2.00
C SER A 192 -36.61 3.34 0.61
N TYR A 193 -36.85 2.34 -0.24
CA TYR A 193 -37.45 2.55 -1.55
C TYR A 193 -38.88 3.10 -1.46
N LEU A 194 -39.68 2.63 -0.50
CA LEU A 194 -41.04 3.10 -0.28
C LEU A 194 -41.06 4.54 0.25
N ILE A 195 -40.14 4.91 1.13
CA ILE A 195 -39.95 6.30 1.59
C ILE A 195 -39.53 7.18 0.41
N ALA A 196 -38.58 6.75 -0.39
CA ALA A 196 -38.15 7.48 -1.59
C ALA A 196 -39.33 7.69 -2.55
N ALA A 197 -40.12 6.65 -2.82
CA ALA A 197 -41.29 6.70 -3.67
C ALA A 197 -42.37 7.67 -3.14
N ILE A 198 -42.58 7.71 -1.82
CA ILE A 198 -43.48 8.67 -1.18
C ILE A 198 -42.96 10.11 -1.35
N ILE A 199 -41.66 10.35 -1.11
CA ILE A 199 -41.07 11.68 -1.26
C ILE A 199 -41.14 12.17 -2.71
N THR A 200 -40.94 11.29 -3.68
CA THR A 200 -41.03 11.60 -5.12
C THR A 200 -42.45 11.62 -5.66
N SER A 201 -43.45 11.26 -4.85
CA SER A 201 -44.85 11.27 -5.30
C SER A 201 -45.38 12.70 -5.42
N GLU A 202 -46.12 12.96 -6.49
CA GLU A 202 -46.75 14.26 -6.76
C GLU A 202 -47.71 14.67 -5.63
N THR A 203 -48.28 13.70 -4.91
CA THR A 203 -49.17 13.95 -3.76
C THR A 203 -48.41 14.51 -2.56
N PHE A 204 -47.18 14.04 -2.29
CA PHE A 204 -46.35 14.55 -1.20
C PHE A 204 -45.70 15.89 -1.57
N GLN A 205 -45.28 16.05 -2.83
CA GLN A 205 -44.79 17.32 -3.37
C GLN A 205 -45.86 18.41 -3.31
N GLY A 206 -47.10 18.11 -3.73
CA GLY A 206 -48.23 19.05 -3.63
C GLY A 206 -48.62 19.38 -2.18
N LEU A 207 -48.33 18.49 -1.23
CA LEU A 207 -48.56 18.72 0.21
C LEU A 207 -47.47 19.65 0.79
N LEU A 208 -46.21 19.46 0.39
CA LEU A 208 -45.08 20.34 0.75
C LEU A 208 -45.24 21.77 0.19
N GLU A 209 -45.70 21.90 -1.06
CA GLU A 209 -46.01 23.20 -1.66
C GLU A 209 -47.11 23.93 -0.88
N ARG A 210 -48.10 23.20 -0.36
CA ARG A 210 -49.19 23.74 0.46
C ARG A 210 -48.73 24.26 1.82
N PHE A 211 -47.58 23.78 2.33
CA PHE A 211 -46.89 24.27 3.53
C PHE A 211 -45.78 25.27 3.22
N GLY A 212 -45.64 25.73 1.97
CA GLY A 212 -44.71 26.79 1.56
C GLY A 212 -43.27 26.35 1.30
N TRP A 213 -43.03 25.04 1.18
CA TRP A 213 -41.71 24.49 0.86
C TRP A 213 -41.66 24.17 -0.65
N SER A 214 -41.10 25.07 -1.46
CA SER A 214 -40.79 24.74 -2.86
C SER A 214 -39.40 24.10 -2.93
N ALA A 215 -39.33 22.87 -3.46
CA ALA A 215 -38.07 22.30 -3.90
C ALA A 215 -37.66 23.03 -5.18
N GLY A 216 -36.90 24.12 -5.04
CA GLY A 216 -36.32 24.83 -6.17
C GLY A 216 -35.49 23.86 -7.01
N THR A 217 -35.92 23.62 -8.23
CA THR A 217 -35.12 22.93 -9.25
C THR A 217 -33.99 23.87 -9.67
N GLY A 218 -32.86 23.77 -8.97
CA GLY A 218 -31.59 24.33 -9.44
C GLY A 218 -31.18 23.61 -10.72
N LEU A 219 -31.22 24.34 -11.83
CA LEU A 219 -30.62 24.01 -13.12
C LEU A 219 -29.12 23.70 -12.99
#